data_AF-A0A672ILN2-F1
#
_entry.id   AF-A0A672ILN2-F1
#
_cell.length_a   1.000
_cell.length_b   1.000
_cell.length_c   1.000
_cell.angle_alpha   90.00
_cell.angle_beta   90.00
_cell.angle_gamma   90.00
#
_symmetry.space_group_name_H-M   'P 1'
#
loop_
_entity.id
_entity.type
_entity.pdbx_description
1 polymer ?
#
loop_
_entity_poly.entity_id
_entity_poly.type
_entity_poly.pdbx_seq_one_letter_code
_entity_poly.pdbx_strand_id
1 'polypeptide(L)'
;KETKKDAELVEVLLRGKAPWGFTLRGGSEHREPLVITKVEAGSVAAAVRLQAGDEMVSVNAVPLSGSRQEAICLVKSSHKTLTLVVRRYQNYTVYF
;
A
#
# COMPACT_ATOMS: atom_id res chain seq x y z
N LYS A 1 25.84 12.61 1.58
CA LYS A 1 24.57 12.57 0.83
C LYS A 1 23.46 12.42 1.86
N GLU A 2 22.62 13.45 2.04
CA GLU A 2 21.53 13.41 3.01
C GLU A 2 20.22 13.26 2.23
N THR A 3 19.68 12.04 2.25
CA THR A 3 18.44 11.73 1.54
C THR A 3 17.28 12.16 2.44
N LYS A 4 16.82 13.41 2.30
CA LYS A 4 15.52 13.79 2.86
C LYS A 4 14.44 13.03 2.10
N LYS A 5 13.84 12.05 2.75
CA LYS A 5 12.67 11.33 2.22
C LYS A 5 11.43 12.09 2.64
N ASP A 6 10.96 12.98 1.77
CA ASP A 6 9.59 13.49 1.89
C ASP A 6 8.62 12.33 1.61
N ALA A 7 7.73 12.08 2.57
CA ALA A 7 6.77 11.01 2.54
C ALA A 7 5.36 11.60 2.57
N GLU A 8 4.59 11.32 1.53
CA GLU A 8 3.20 11.76 1.41
C GLU A 8 2.26 10.62 1.81
N LEU A 9 1.18 10.94 2.52
CA LEU A 9 0.09 10.00 2.74
C LEU A 9 -0.94 10.13 1.62
N VAL A 10 -1.13 9.06 0.87
CA VAL A 10 -2.07 8.97 -0.25
C VAL A 10 -3.21 8.04 0.14
N GLU A 11 -4.44 8.54 0.08
CA GLU A 11 -5.64 7.69 0.19
C GLU A 11 -6.03 7.17 -1.19
N VAL A 12 -6.29 5.86 -1.28
CA VAL A 12 -6.78 5.22 -2.51
C VAL A 12 -8.06 4.44 -2.23
N LEU A 13 -9.04 4.60 -3.11
CA LEU A 13 -10.32 3.90 -3.05
C LEU A 13 -10.46 2.95 -4.23
N LEU A 14 -10.44 1.65 -3.94
CA LEU A 14 -10.67 0.59 -4.91
C LEU A 14 -12.15 0.19 -4.86
N ARG A 15 -12.83 0.21 -6.01
CA ARG A 15 -14.22 -0.23 -6.16
C ARG A 15 -14.27 -1.46 -7.05
N GLY A 16 -15.06 -2.46 -6.69
CA GLY A 16 -15.18 -3.69 -7.47
C GLY A 16 -15.20 -4.93 -6.57
N LYS A 17 -14.53 -5.99 -7.00
CA LYS A 17 -14.44 -7.26 -6.26
C LYS A 17 -12.99 -7.73 -6.22
N ALA A 18 -12.60 -8.39 -5.13
CA ALA A 18 -11.32 -9.08 -5.04
C ALA A 18 -11.15 -10.16 -6.15
N PRO A 19 -9.92 -10.42 -6.64
CA PRO A 19 -8.65 -9.84 -6.19
C PRO A 19 -8.43 -8.41 -6.66
N TRP A 20 -7.89 -7.56 -5.78
CA TRP A 20 -7.68 -6.13 -6.03
C TRP A 20 -6.50 -5.82 -6.95
N GLY A 21 -5.61 -6.79 -7.17
CA GLY A 21 -4.50 -6.69 -8.12
C GLY A 21 -3.20 -6.11 -7.57
N PHE A 22 -2.88 -6.36 -6.31
CA PHE A 22 -1.58 -6.02 -5.73
C PHE A 22 -1.02 -7.13 -4.84
N THR A 23 0.28 -7.09 -4.57
CA THR A 23 0.97 -7.99 -3.64
C THR A 23 1.52 -7.23 -2.45
N LEU A 24 1.29 -7.74 -1.24
CA LEU A 24 1.79 -7.20 0.02
C LEU A 24 2.91 -8.06 0.60
N ARG A 25 4.04 -7.43 0.95
CA ARG A 25 5.19 -8.03 1.66
C ARG A 25 5.41 -7.33 3.00
N GLY A 26 6.23 -7.96 3.84
CA GLY A 26 6.72 -7.43 5.10
C GLY A 26 5.77 -7.77 6.22
N GLY A 27 5.80 -6.95 7.27
CA GLY A 27 5.08 -7.18 8.51
C GLY A 27 6.01 -7.12 9.70
N SER A 28 5.47 -6.71 10.85
CA SER A 28 6.19 -6.63 12.12
C SER A 28 6.75 -7.99 12.54
N GLU A 29 6.10 -9.10 12.14
CA GLU A 29 6.60 -10.46 12.31
C GLU A 29 7.97 -10.71 11.62
N HIS A 30 8.26 -9.95 10.57
CA HIS A 30 9.50 -10.02 9.80
C HIS A 30 10.42 -8.80 10.05
N ARG A 31 10.02 -7.88 10.93
CA ARG A 31 10.70 -6.58 11.15
C ARG A 31 10.86 -5.78 9.85
N GLU A 32 9.91 -5.94 8.93
CA GLU A 32 9.85 -5.22 7.66
C GLU A 32 8.56 -4.39 7.59
N PRO A 33 8.57 -3.20 6.95
CA PRO A 33 7.34 -2.43 6.74
C PRO A 33 6.38 -3.18 5.79
N LEU A 34 5.09 -2.91 5.94
CA LEU A 34 4.05 -3.45 5.06
C LEU A 34 4.09 -2.75 3.70
N VAL A 35 4.73 -3.36 2.71
CA VAL A 35 5.02 -2.69 1.43
C VAL A 35 4.33 -3.42 0.27
N ILE A 36 3.73 -2.63 -0.62
CA ILE A 36 3.24 -3.11 -1.91
C ILE A 36 4.44 -3.42 -2.80
N THR A 37 4.62 -4.67 -3.22
CA THR A 37 5.76 -5.09 -4.05
C THR A 37 5.42 -5.24 -5.51
N LYS A 38 4.14 -5.42 -5.83
CA LYS A 38 3.66 -5.60 -7.20
C LYS A 38 2.25 -5.05 -7.32
N VAL A 39 1.96 -4.43 -8.46
CA VAL A 39 0.63 -4.03 -8.90
C VAL A 39 0.41 -4.63 -10.28
N GLU A 40 -0.63 -5.42 -10.45
CA GLU A 40 -0.93 -6.11 -11.71
C GLU A 40 -1.45 -5.11 -12.74
N ALA A 41 -0.93 -5.17 -13.97
CA ALA A 41 -1.38 -4.31 -15.05
C ALA A 41 -2.87 -4.56 -15.38
N GLY A 42 -3.63 -3.50 -15.63
CA GLY A 42 -5.06 -3.57 -15.92
C GLY A 42 -5.95 -3.86 -14.70
N SER A 43 -5.40 -3.97 -13.49
CA SER A 43 -6.18 -4.18 -12.27
C SER A 43 -6.82 -2.89 -11.72
N VAL A 44 -7.74 -3.05 -10.76
CA VAL A 44 -8.31 -1.92 -10.01
C VAL A 44 -7.22 -1.16 -9.27
N ALA A 45 -6.25 -1.85 -8.68
CA ALA A 45 -5.09 -1.22 -8.04
C ALA A 45 -4.28 -0.35 -9.01
N ALA A 46 -4.06 -0.82 -10.24
CA ALA A 46 -3.38 -0.02 -11.27
C ALA A 46 -4.19 1.21 -11.69
N ALA A 47 -5.52 1.07 -11.82
CA ALA A 47 -6.42 2.15 -12.20
C ALA A 47 -6.42 3.31 -11.17
N VAL A 48 -6.28 2.99 -9.88
CA VAL A 48 -6.21 3.99 -8.79
C VAL A 48 -4.79 4.49 -8.51
N ARG A 49 -3.82 4.18 -9.37
CA ARG A 49 -2.42 4.60 -9.22
C ARG A 49 -1.76 4.13 -7.91
N LEU A 50 -2.15 2.96 -7.40
CA LEU A 50 -1.35 2.27 -6.39
C LEU A 50 -0.02 1.84 -7.02
N GLN A 51 1.08 1.94 -6.29
CA GLN A 51 2.43 1.72 -6.83
C GLN A 51 3.21 0.72 -5.98
N ALA A 52 4.14 0.02 -6.63
CA ALA A 52 5.15 -0.73 -5.89
C ALA A 52 6.07 0.23 -5.13
N GLY A 53 6.38 -0.10 -3.87
CA GLY A 53 7.10 0.76 -2.93
C GLY A 53 6.20 1.55 -1.99
N ASP A 54 4.90 1.62 -2.24
CA ASP A 54 3.93 2.20 -1.30
C ASP A 54 3.89 1.37 0.00
N GLU A 55 3.99 2.04 1.14
CA GLU A 55 3.87 1.42 2.46
C GLU A 55 2.43 1.53 2.96
N MET A 56 1.78 0.41 3.28
CA MET A 56 0.40 0.37 3.74
C MET A 56 0.31 0.79 5.21
N VAL A 57 -0.46 1.84 5.48
CA VAL A 57 -0.62 2.43 6.82
C VAL A 57 -1.98 2.10 7.41
N SER A 58 -3.04 2.09 6.60
CA SER A 58 -4.39 1.74 7.05
C SER A 58 -5.20 1.02 5.97
N VAL A 59 -6.20 0.26 6.41
CA VAL A 59 -7.17 -0.45 5.55
C VAL A 59 -8.57 -0.17 6.06
N ASN A 60 -9.48 0.30 5.20
CA ASN A 60 -10.88 0.62 5.53
C ASN A 60 -11.02 1.49 6.79
N ALA A 61 -10.20 2.54 6.89
CA ALA A 61 -10.10 3.44 8.04
C ALA A 61 -9.59 2.81 9.35
N VAL A 62 -9.10 1.56 9.31
CA VAL A 62 -8.43 0.90 10.43
C VAL A 62 -6.92 1.06 10.28
N PRO A 63 -6.24 1.82 11.17
CA PRO A 63 -4.79 1.89 11.19
C PRO A 63 -4.20 0.52 11.47
N LEU A 64 -3.14 0.14 10.73
CA LEU A 64 -2.48 -1.14 10.92
C LEU A 64 -1.49 -1.08 12.07
N SER A 65 -1.43 -2.15 12.86
CA SER A 65 -0.40 -2.36 13.89
C SER A 65 0.99 -2.68 13.29
N GLY A 66 1.03 -2.93 11.98
CA GLY A 66 2.19 -3.43 11.26
C GLY A 66 2.18 -4.94 11.03
N SER A 67 1.23 -5.70 11.60
CA SER A 67 1.11 -7.15 11.32
C SER A 67 0.66 -7.41 9.88
N ARG A 68 1.34 -8.31 9.17
CA ARG A 68 0.92 -8.70 7.80
C ARG A 68 -0.39 -9.46 7.82
N GLN A 69 -0.57 -10.34 8.81
CA GLN A 69 -1.77 -11.16 8.93
C GLN A 69 -3.03 -10.29 9.14
N GLU A 70 -2.93 -9.25 9.97
CA GLU A 70 -3.99 -8.25 10.16
C GLU A 70 -4.34 -7.57 8.83
N ALA A 71 -3.34 -7.03 8.13
CA ALA A 71 -3.55 -6.35 6.85
C ALA A 71 -4.22 -7.25 5.81
N ILE A 72 -3.76 -8.52 5.70
CA ILE A 72 -4.36 -9.50 4.79
C ILE A 72 -5.82 -9.79 5.17
N CYS A 73 -6.13 -9.91 6.45
CA CYS A 73 -7.48 -10.17 6.93
C CYS A 73 -8.43 -9.03 6.55
N LEU A 74 -8.04 -7.78 6.82
CA LEU A 74 -8.81 -6.58 6.49
C LEU A 74 -9.00 -6.39 4.98
N VAL A 75 -7.96 -6.69 4.18
CA VAL A 75 -8.07 -6.65 2.71
C VAL A 75 -9.00 -7.73 2.21
N LYS A 76 -8.96 -8.94 2.76
CA LYS A 76 -9.84 -10.04 2.32
C LYS A 76 -11.29 -9.89 2.78
N SER A 77 -11.53 -9.22 3.92
CA SER A 77 -12.89 -8.92 4.39
C SER A 77 -13.57 -7.80 3.60
N SER A 78 -12.81 -7.05 2.77
CA SER A 78 -13.38 -6.07 1.86
C SER A 78 -14.15 -6.76 0.71
N HIS A 79 -15.44 -6.42 0.58
CA HIS A 79 -16.33 -7.06 -0.39
C HIS A 79 -16.46 -6.26 -1.69
N LYS A 80 -16.98 -5.03 -1.58
CA LYS A 80 -17.30 -4.15 -2.73
C LYS A 80 -16.35 -2.97 -2.88
N THR A 81 -15.72 -2.57 -1.77
CA THR A 81 -14.86 -1.41 -1.67
C THR A 81 -13.71 -1.70 -0.73
N LEU A 82 -12.53 -1.25 -1.11
CA LEU A 82 -11.33 -1.28 -0.28
C LEU A 82 -10.73 0.13 -0.27
N THR A 83 -10.66 0.75 0.90
CA THR A 83 -9.93 2.01 1.09
C THR A 83 -8.57 1.71 1.71
N LEU A 84 -7.50 2.24 1.15
CA LEU A 84 -6.16 2.14 1.72
C LEU A 84 -5.61 3.54 1.95
N VAL A 85 -4.91 3.75 3.05
CA VAL A 85 -3.97 4.87 3.16
C VAL A 85 -2.57 4.30 3.05
N VAL A 86 -1.81 4.82 2.10
CA VAL A 86 -0.43 4.43 1.85
C VAL A 86 0.51 5.60 2.06
N ARG A 87 1.72 5.32 2.55
CA ARG A 87 2.81 6.26 2.59
C ARG A 87 3.67 6.07 1.34
N ARG A 88 3.80 7.13 0.56
CA ARG A 88 4.58 7.17 -0.67
C ARG A 88 5.81 8.05 -0.50
N TYR A 89 6.98 7.47 -0.68
CA TYR A 89 8.24 8.20 -0.63
C TYR A 89 8.56 8.76 -2.03
N GLN A 90 8.66 10.08 -2.16
CA GLN A 90 9.11 10.69 -3.41
C GLN A 90 10.64 10.55 -3.51
N ASN A 91 11.11 9.71 -4.43
CA ASN A 91 12.54 9.68 -4.75
C ASN A 91 12.87 10.85 -5.68
N TYR A 92 13.23 12.00 -5.10
CA TYR A 92 13.91 13.05 -5.86
C TYR A 92 15.35 12.62 -6.14
N THR A 93 15.61 12.13 -7.35
CA THR A 93 16.99 12.05 -7.85
C THR A 93 17.41 13.48 -8.23
N VAL A 94 18.19 14.13 -7.38
CA VAL A 94 18.82 15.41 -7.74
C VAL A 94 19.97 15.09 -8.70
N TYR A 95 19.76 15.37 -9.98
CA TYR A 95 20.83 15.39 -10.97
C TYR A 95 21.60 16.69 -10.79
N PHE A 96 22.84 16.59 -10.30
CA PHE A 96 23.84 17.65 -10.41
C PHE A 96 24.64 17.43 -11.68
#